data_AF-A0A7X7A339-F1
#
_entry.id   AF-A0A7X7A339-F1
#
_cell.length_a   1.000
_cell.length_b   1.000
_cell.length_c   1.000
_cell.angle_alpha   90.00
_cell.angle_beta   90.00
_cell.angle_gamma   90.00
#
_symmetry.space_group_name_H-M   'P 1'
#
loop_
_entity.id
_entity.type
_entity.pdbx_description
1 polymer ?
#
loop_
_entity_poly.entity_id
_entity_poly.type
_entity_poly.pdbx_seq_one_letter_code
_entity_poly.pdbx_strand_id
1 'polypeptide(L)'
;MTLKEIAKTIDHAVLKPDFTDTDLEQHAKMCMEFGVFSMCVKPCDIKSAKKLLSGSDVKVSCVLSFPHGADATSVKIFQAKQAIGDGTDEIDMVMNIGKFLSGDYNYVLEDIRAVVDVAHSQGVLVKVIQEIGFLTPEQVAKACELSYEA
;
A
#
# COMPACT_ATOMS: atom_id res chain seq x y z
N MET A 1 25.40 -3.45 -6.69
CA MET A 1 24.09 -3.38 -7.37
C MET A 1 24.22 -2.49 -8.60
N THR A 2 23.73 -2.92 -9.74
CA THR A 2 23.57 -2.11 -10.96
C THR A 2 22.36 -1.17 -10.82
N LEU A 3 22.24 -0.16 -11.69
CA LEU A 3 21.06 0.71 -11.72
C LEU A 3 19.75 -0.08 -11.88
N LYS A 4 19.77 -1.14 -12.71
CA LYS A 4 18.62 -2.01 -12.93
C LYS A 4 18.25 -2.82 -11.68
N GLU A 5 19.24 -3.30 -10.95
CA GLU A 5 19.01 -4.01 -9.67
C GLU A 5 18.45 -3.07 -8.60
N ILE A 6 18.88 -1.80 -8.57
CA ILE A 6 18.31 -0.79 -7.68
C ILE A 6 16.87 -0.44 -8.07
N ALA A 7 16.58 -0.28 -9.37
CA ALA A 7 15.21 -0.01 -9.82
C ALA A 7 14.23 -1.10 -9.34
N LYS A 8 14.66 -2.36 -9.37
CA LYS A 8 13.88 -3.51 -8.87
C LYS A 8 13.69 -3.56 -7.35
N THR A 9 14.15 -2.56 -6.60
CA THR A 9 13.82 -2.38 -5.17
C THR A 9 12.98 -1.12 -4.91
N ILE A 10 12.48 -0.46 -5.96
CA ILE A 10 11.75 0.82 -5.85
C ILE A 10 10.26 0.61 -6.14
N ASP A 11 9.43 1.10 -5.22
CA ASP A 11 8.00 1.37 -5.43
C ASP A 11 7.85 2.84 -5.85
N HIS A 12 7.57 3.09 -7.14
CA HIS A 12 7.42 4.44 -7.66
C HIS A 12 6.04 5.01 -7.32
N ALA A 13 5.99 5.98 -6.42
CA ALA A 13 4.74 6.55 -5.91
C ALA A 13 4.11 7.58 -6.85
N VAL A 14 2.84 7.37 -7.21
CA VAL A 14 2.00 8.22 -8.05
C VAL A 14 0.74 8.62 -7.28
N LEU A 15 0.97 9.26 -6.13
CA LEU A 15 -0.04 9.48 -5.09
C LEU A 15 -0.42 10.95 -4.88
N LYS A 16 0.17 11.89 -5.62
CA LYS A 16 -0.19 13.30 -5.45
C LYS A 16 -1.66 13.51 -5.82
N PRO A 17 -2.40 14.33 -5.05
CA PRO A 17 -3.83 14.52 -5.24
C PRO A 17 -4.19 15.22 -6.56
N ASP A 18 -3.23 15.93 -7.16
CA ASP A 18 -3.37 16.66 -8.43
C ASP A 18 -2.92 15.84 -9.66
N PHE A 19 -2.43 14.61 -9.50
CA PHE A 19 -2.08 13.76 -10.62
C PHE A 19 -3.30 13.30 -11.40
N THR A 20 -3.30 13.65 -12.68
CA THR A 20 -4.32 13.33 -13.69
C THR A 20 -4.04 12.00 -14.38
N ASP A 21 -4.97 11.54 -15.23
CA ASP A 21 -4.76 10.38 -16.12
C ASP A 21 -3.54 10.56 -17.04
N THR A 22 -3.24 11.80 -17.46
CA THR A 22 -2.05 12.08 -18.29
C THR A 22 -0.77 11.88 -17.49
N ASP A 23 -0.75 12.29 -16.21
CA ASP A 23 0.39 12.07 -15.33
C ASP A 23 0.57 10.57 -15.05
N LEU A 24 -0.54 9.83 -14.85
CA LEU A 24 -0.53 8.38 -14.68
C LEU A 24 0.12 7.68 -15.88
N GLU A 25 -0.23 8.06 -17.11
CA GLU A 25 0.37 7.53 -18.34
C GLU A 25 1.88 7.82 -18.44
N GLN A 26 2.29 9.05 -18.11
CA GLN A 26 3.71 9.43 -18.12
C GLN A 26 4.52 8.64 -17.10
N HIS A 27 3.99 8.48 -15.89
CA HIS A 27 4.63 7.69 -14.85
C HIS A 27 4.68 6.20 -15.20
N ALA A 28 3.63 5.64 -15.83
CA ALA A 28 3.65 4.25 -16.29
C ALA A 28 4.76 4.00 -17.33
N LYS A 29 4.94 4.91 -18.29
CA LYS A 29 6.04 4.83 -19.29
C LYS A 29 7.41 4.83 -18.60
N MET A 30 7.62 5.73 -17.64
CA MET A 30 8.84 5.80 -16.86
C MET A 30 9.08 4.49 -16.08
N CYS A 31 8.06 3.98 -15.38
CA CYS A 31 8.18 2.74 -14.61
C CYS A 31 8.60 1.56 -15.50
N MET A 32 8.04 1.46 -16.71
CA MET A 32 8.42 0.43 -17.68
C MET A 32 9.83 0.62 -18.24
N GLU A 33 10.23 1.87 -18.54
CA GLU A 33 11.56 2.20 -19.05
C GLU A 33 12.66 1.82 -18.05
N PHE A 34 12.49 2.17 -16.78
CA PHE A 34 13.47 1.89 -15.73
C PHE A 34 13.31 0.50 -15.12
N GLY A 35 12.17 -0.17 -15.35
CA GLY A 35 11.88 -1.50 -14.82
C GLY A 35 11.85 -1.50 -13.30
N VAL A 36 11.16 -0.54 -12.69
CA VAL A 36 10.97 -0.50 -11.23
C VAL A 36 10.24 -1.74 -10.71
N PHE A 37 10.21 -1.95 -9.39
CA PHE A 37 9.48 -3.08 -8.83
C PHE A 37 7.97 -2.90 -8.99
N SER A 38 7.44 -1.79 -8.46
CA SER A 38 6.02 -1.47 -8.55
C SER A 38 5.76 0.01 -8.84
N MET A 39 4.58 0.30 -9.36
CA MET A 39 3.99 1.63 -9.43
C MET A 39 2.88 1.70 -8.38
N CYS A 40 3.07 2.53 -7.33
CA CYS A 40 2.13 2.68 -6.23
C CYS A 40 1.14 3.81 -6.53
N VAL A 41 -0.15 3.48 -6.63
CA VAL A 41 -1.19 4.38 -7.15
C VAL A 41 -2.34 4.63 -6.17
N LYS A 42 -3.13 5.65 -6.46
CA LYS A 42 -4.38 5.92 -5.73
C LYS A 42 -5.39 4.80 -6.02
N PRO A 43 -6.30 4.45 -5.09
CA PRO A 43 -7.27 3.37 -5.30
C PRO A 43 -8.10 3.49 -6.59
N CYS A 44 -8.46 4.71 -7.00
CA CYS A 44 -9.22 4.94 -8.23
C CYS A 44 -8.46 4.60 -9.52
N ASP A 45 -7.12 4.54 -9.46
CA ASP A 45 -6.26 4.44 -10.64
C ASP A 45 -5.83 3.00 -10.92
N ILE A 46 -6.15 2.03 -10.05
CA ILE A 46 -5.65 0.65 -10.12
C ILE A 46 -5.93 0.02 -11.50
N LYS A 47 -7.17 0.08 -11.99
CA LYS A 47 -7.54 -0.50 -13.30
C LYS A 47 -6.76 0.15 -14.44
N SER A 48 -6.65 1.47 -14.42
CA SER A 48 -5.91 2.22 -15.43
C SER A 48 -4.43 1.86 -15.41
N ALA A 49 -3.82 1.80 -14.22
CA ALA A 49 -2.43 1.40 -14.05
C ALA A 49 -2.17 -0.04 -14.55
N LYS A 50 -3.04 -1.01 -14.21
CA LYS A 50 -2.93 -2.39 -14.72
C LYS A 50 -3.00 -2.46 -16.24
N LYS A 51 -3.88 -1.66 -16.86
CA LYS A 51 -3.97 -1.57 -18.32
C LYS A 51 -2.71 -0.96 -18.93
N LEU A 52 -2.21 0.13 -18.36
CA LEU A 52 -1.03 0.85 -18.86
C LEU A 52 0.26 0.04 -18.75
N LEU A 53 0.39 -0.76 -17.69
CA LEU A 53 1.57 -1.60 -17.44
C LEU A 53 1.46 -3.01 -18.06
N SER A 54 0.41 -3.27 -18.84
CA SER A 54 0.19 -4.56 -19.48
C SER A 54 1.38 -4.97 -20.36
N GLY A 55 1.90 -6.17 -20.15
CA GLY A 55 3.07 -6.70 -20.88
C GLY A 55 4.42 -6.32 -20.27
N SER A 56 4.43 -5.54 -19.19
CA SER A 56 5.63 -5.30 -18.38
C SER A 56 5.69 -6.23 -17.15
N ASP A 57 6.85 -6.27 -16.50
CA ASP A 57 7.04 -6.97 -15.22
C ASP A 57 6.85 -6.06 -14.00
N VAL A 58 6.43 -4.81 -14.22
CA VAL A 58 6.16 -3.82 -13.16
C VAL A 58 4.84 -4.15 -12.47
N LYS A 59 4.86 -4.26 -11.15
CA LYS A 59 3.68 -4.51 -10.31
C LYS A 59 2.85 -3.24 -10.11
N VAL A 60 1.57 -3.40 -9.78
CA VAL A 60 0.75 -2.30 -9.27
C VAL A 60 0.53 -2.52 -7.78
N SER A 61 0.91 -1.53 -6.98
CA SER A 61 0.56 -1.45 -5.57
C SER A 61 -0.41 -0.30 -5.36
N CYS A 62 -1.21 -0.36 -4.29
CA CYS A 62 -2.13 0.72 -3.96
C CYS A 62 -2.13 1.03 -2.47
N VAL A 63 -2.35 2.30 -2.14
CA VAL A 63 -2.50 2.72 -0.74
C VAL A 63 -3.92 2.46 -0.22
N LEU A 64 -4.05 2.16 1.08
CA LEU A 64 -5.34 1.88 1.74
C LEU A 64 -5.50 2.70 3.02
N SER A 65 -6.67 3.31 3.20
CA SER A 65 -6.96 4.25 4.30
C SER A 65 -5.92 5.38 4.39
N PHE A 66 -5.41 5.82 3.26
CA PHE A 66 -4.27 6.73 3.17
C PHE A 66 -4.71 8.21 3.04
N PRO A 67 -3.98 9.17 3.67
CA PRO A 67 -2.76 8.97 4.46
C PRO A 67 -3.02 8.74 5.97
N HIS A 68 -4.27 8.84 6.44
CA HIS A 68 -4.54 9.01 7.88
C HIS A 68 -4.66 7.71 8.69
N GLY A 69 -4.91 6.56 8.06
CA GLY A 69 -5.14 5.28 8.73
C GLY A 69 -6.42 5.22 9.59
N ALA A 70 -7.27 6.25 9.52
CA ALA A 70 -8.35 6.50 10.47
C ALA A 70 -9.74 6.01 10.01
N ASP A 71 -9.81 5.33 8.86
CA ASP A 71 -11.05 4.68 8.44
C ASP A 71 -11.40 3.54 9.41
N ALA A 72 -12.71 3.28 9.58
CA ALA A 72 -13.16 2.12 10.35
C ALA A 72 -12.70 0.81 9.69
N THR A 73 -12.43 -0.23 10.48
CA THR A 73 -11.96 -1.54 9.98
C THR A 73 -12.85 -2.12 8.88
N SER A 74 -14.18 -1.99 8.99
CA SER A 74 -15.11 -2.45 7.93
C SER A 74 -14.93 -1.72 6.60
N VAL A 75 -14.57 -0.43 6.65
CA VAL A 75 -14.25 0.38 5.47
C VAL A 75 -12.90 -0.02 4.89
N LYS A 76 -11.89 -0.31 5.73
CA LYS A 76 -10.59 -0.85 5.29
C LYS A 76 -10.75 -2.20 4.59
N ILE A 77 -11.55 -3.11 5.16
CA ILE A 77 -11.90 -4.40 4.52
C ILE A 77 -12.54 -4.18 3.15
N PHE A 78 -13.49 -3.24 3.04
CA PHE A 78 -14.13 -2.93 1.77
C PHE A 78 -13.12 -2.39 0.74
N GLN A 79 -12.26 -1.45 1.13
CA GLN A 79 -11.20 -0.92 0.27
C GLN A 79 -10.26 -2.04 -0.22
N ALA A 80 -9.86 -2.97 0.67
CA ALA A 80 -9.02 -4.11 0.30
C ALA A 80 -9.69 -4.99 -0.75
N LYS A 81 -10.96 -5.38 -0.52
CA LYS A 81 -11.73 -6.18 -1.48
C LYS A 81 -11.86 -5.48 -2.84
N GLN A 82 -12.12 -4.18 -2.83
CA GLN A 82 -12.22 -3.37 -4.04
C GLN A 82 -10.89 -3.34 -4.79
N ALA A 83 -9.78 -3.04 -4.10
CA ALA A 83 -8.44 -2.96 -4.70
C ALA A 83 -8.00 -4.29 -5.32
N ILE A 84 -8.28 -5.41 -4.63
CA ILE A 84 -8.02 -6.76 -5.14
C ILE A 84 -8.88 -7.04 -6.38
N GLY A 85 -10.17 -6.72 -6.33
CA GLY A 85 -11.08 -6.87 -7.47
C GLY A 85 -10.68 -6.02 -8.68
N ASP A 86 -9.99 -4.91 -8.44
CA ASP A 86 -9.46 -4.02 -9.48
C ASP A 86 -8.08 -4.46 -9.99
N GLY A 87 -7.46 -5.46 -9.35
CA GLY A 87 -6.28 -6.17 -9.84
C GLY A 87 -4.95 -5.72 -9.23
N THR A 88 -4.94 -5.09 -8.04
CA THR A 88 -3.70 -4.74 -7.35
C THR A 88 -2.85 -5.99 -7.04
N ASP A 89 -1.53 -5.87 -7.12
CA ASP A 89 -0.58 -6.91 -6.75
C ASP A 89 -0.20 -6.82 -5.26
N GLU A 90 -0.21 -5.61 -4.68
CA GLU A 90 0.13 -5.33 -3.28
C GLU A 90 -0.73 -4.20 -2.70
N ILE A 91 -0.89 -4.19 -1.38
CA ILE A 91 -1.63 -3.17 -0.63
C ILE A 91 -0.70 -2.52 0.41
N ASP A 92 -0.59 -1.19 0.38
CA ASP A 92 0.14 -0.39 1.35
C ASP A 92 -0.88 0.29 2.29
N MET A 93 -1.25 -0.38 3.38
CA MET A 93 -2.26 0.13 4.33
C MET A 93 -1.63 1.03 5.39
N VAL A 94 -2.34 2.07 5.83
CA VAL A 94 -1.95 2.85 7.01
C VAL A 94 -2.60 2.28 8.27
N MET A 95 -1.80 1.96 9.28
CA MET A 95 -2.32 1.51 10.58
C MET A 95 -3.09 2.63 11.28
N ASN A 96 -4.00 2.29 12.21
CA ASN A 96 -4.71 3.32 12.96
C ASN A 96 -3.81 3.96 14.03
N ILE A 97 -3.15 5.06 13.67
CA ILE A 97 -2.17 5.77 14.51
C ILE A 97 -2.82 6.32 15.79
N GLY A 98 -4.03 6.87 15.68
CA GLY A 98 -4.75 7.42 16.85
C GLY A 98 -5.05 6.35 17.90
N LYS A 99 -5.48 5.17 17.45
CA LYS A 99 -5.70 4.00 18.32
C LYS A 99 -4.41 3.46 18.92
N PHE A 100 -3.34 3.39 18.12
CA PHE A 100 -2.02 3.00 18.60
C PHE A 100 -1.50 3.93 19.71
N LEU A 101 -1.54 5.25 19.48
CA LEU A 101 -1.10 6.25 20.47
C LEU A 101 -2.00 6.29 21.72
N SER A 102 -3.26 5.84 21.60
CA SER A 102 -4.17 5.68 22.73
C SER A 102 -3.91 4.39 23.54
N GLY A 103 -2.95 3.56 23.13
CA GLY A 103 -2.64 2.28 23.78
C GLY A 103 -3.62 1.15 23.45
N ASP A 104 -4.53 1.34 22.49
CA ASP A 104 -5.52 0.35 22.06
C ASP A 104 -4.89 -0.62 21.04
N TYR A 105 -3.86 -1.36 21.47
CA TYR A 105 -3.09 -2.24 20.59
C TYR A 105 -3.89 -3.42 20.05
N ASN A 106 -4.88 -3.89 20.80
CA ASN A 106 -5.79 -4.94 20.33
C ASN A 106 -6.61 -4.46 19.14
N TYR A 107 -7.12 -3.22 19.19
CA TYR A 107 -7.80 -2.64 18.03
C TYR A 107 -6.87 -2.57 16.81
N VAL A 108 -5.63 -2.12 16.99
CA VAL A 108 -4.67 -1.99 15.88
C VAL A 108 -4.33 -3.37 15.28
N LEU A 109 -4.10 -4.38 16.12
CA LEU A 109 -3.83 -5.76 15.67
C LEU A 109 -5.00 -6.30 14.84
N GLU A 110 -6.22 -6.23 15.37
CA GLU A 110 -7.41 -6.75 14.68
C GLU A 110 -7.75 -5.95 13.41
N ASP A 111 -7.46 -4.64 13.40
CA ASP A 111 -7.63 -3.79 12.20
C ASP A 111 -6.66 -4.19 11.08
N ILE A 112 -5.39 -4.47 11.40
CA ILE A 112 -4.40 -4.96 10.43
C ILE A 112 -4.77 -6.37 9.97
N ARG A 113 -5.03 -7.29 10.91
CA ARG A 113 -5.37 -8.70 10.63
C ARG A 113 -6.56 -8.82 9.70
N ALA A 114 -7.60 -8.02 9.91
CA ALA A 114 -8.77 -8.02 9.05
C ALA A 114 -8.48 -7.66 7.57
N VAL A 115 -7.50 -6.78 7.31
CA VAL A 115 -7.05 -6.45 5.95
C VAL A 115 -6.15 -7.56 5.41
N VAL A 116 -5.22 -8.05 6.22
CA VAL A 116 -4.29 -9.14 5.89
C VAL A 116 -5.02 -10.41 5.48
N ASP A 117 -6.01 -10.85 6.26
CA ASP A 117 -6.81 -12.05 5.97
C ASP A 117 -7.50 -11.97 4.60
N VAL A 118 -8.08 -10.80 4.28
CA VAL A 118 -8.73 -10.57 2.99
C VAL A 118 -7.72 -10.63 1.84
N ALA A 119 -6.59 -9.95 1.97
CA ALA A 119 -5.57 -9.88 0.93
C ALA A 119 -4.86 -11.23 0.70
N HIS A 120 -4.43 -11.89 1.78
CA HIS A 120 -3.76 -13.18 1.72
C HIS A 120 -4.67 -14.29 1.18
N SER A 121 -5.98 -14.24 1.44
CA SER A 121 -6.94 -15.18 0.82
C SER A 121 -6.95 -15.13 -0.71
N GLN A 122 -6.44 -14.04 -1.30
CA GLN A 122 -6.33 -13.83 -2.75
C GLN A 122 -4.87 -13.76 -3.23
N GLY A 123 -3.90 -14.07 -2.36
CA GLY A 123 -2.47 -14.05 -2.69
C GLY A 123 -1.88 -12.65 -2.89
N VAL A 124 -2.52 -11.60 -2.37
CA VAL A 124 -2.05 -10.20 -2.42
C VAL A 124 -1.28 -9.87 -1.15
N LEU A 125 -0.09 -9.27 -1.29
CA LEU A 125 0.76 -8.90 -0.14
C LEU A 125 0.27 -7.61 0.52
N VAL A 126 0.48 -7.49 1.83
CA VAL A 126 0.15 -6.27 2.60
C VAL A 126 1.42 -5.68 3.21
N LYS A 127 1.61 -4.38 3.03
CA LYS A 127 2.59 -3.54 3.73
C LYS A 127 1.85 -2.64 4.70
N VAL A 128 2.38 -2.48 5.92
CA VAL A 128 1.77 -1.64 6.96
C VAL A 128 2.62 -0.38 7.16
N ILE A 129 2.06 0.76 6.75
CA ILE A 129 2.60 2.10 7.03
C ILE A 129 2.30 2.45 8.49
N GLN A 130 3.36 2.65 9.26
CA GLN A 130 3.29 2.92 10.70
C GLN A 130 3.37 4.41 11.05
N GLU A 131 3.64 5.29 10.07
CA GLU A 131 3.87 6.73 10.31
C GLU A 131 4.81 7.00 11.48
N ILE A 132 6.03 6.46 11.39
CA ILE A 132 7.05 6.49 12.45
C ILE A 132 7.40 7.92 12.91
N GLY A 133 7.07 8.95 12.12
CA GLY A 133 7.23 10.36 12.51
C GLY A 133 6.42 10.76 13.75
N PHE A 134 5.38 9.99 14.11
CA PHE A 134 4.61 10.18 15.35
C PHE A 134 5.06 9.28 16.51
N LEU A 135 6.01 8.37 16.29
CA LEU A 135 6.32 7.28 17.21
C LEU A 135 7.71 7.41 17.83
N THR A 136 7.87 6.95 19.07
CA THR A 136 9.19 6.69 19.66
C THR A 136 9.78 5.38 19.10
N PRO A 137 11.09 5.13 19.23
CA PRO A 137 11.70 3.86 18.81
C PRO A 137 11.03 2.62 19.44
N GLU A 138 10.62 2.69 20.70
CA GLU A 138 9.91 1.61 21.39
C GLU A 138 8.52 1.38 20.79
N GLN A 139 7.84 2.46 20.42
CA GLN A 139 6.56 2.40 19.73
C GLN A 139 6.69 1.85 18.31
N VAL A 140 7.75 2.19 17.58
CA VAL A 140 8.05 1.58 16.27
C VAL A 140 8.26 0.07 16.42
N ALA A 141 9.06 -0.37 17.41
CA ALA A 141 9.22 -1.79 17.67
C ALA A 141 7.88 -2.47 17.96
N LYS A 142 7.02 -1.83 18.77
CA LYS A 142 5.68 -2.38 19.05
C LYS A 142 4.79 -2.44 17.81
N ALA A 143 4.80 -1.42 16.95
CA ALA A 143 4.03 -1.41 15.71
C ALA A 143 4.51 -2.52 14.74
N CYS A 144 5.82 -2.78 14.68
CA CYS A 144 6.38 -3.91 13.95
C CYS A 144 5.91 -5.26 14.49
N GLU A 145 5.90 -5.46 15.82
CA GLU A 145 5.36 -6.68 16.44
C GLU A 145 3.90 -6.92 16.04
N LEU A 146 3.05 -5.90 16.16
CA LEU A 146 1.63 -6.01 15.81
C LEU A 146 1.44 -6.30 14.32
N SER A 147 2.25 -5.69 13.46
CA SER A 147 2.19 -5.93 12.01
C SER A 147 2.68 -7.32 11.61
N TYR A 148 3.61 -7.91 12.37
CA TYR A 148 4.12 -9.27 12.14
C TYR A 148 3.17 -10.35 12.68
N GLU A 149 2.47 -10.06 13.77
CA GLU A 149 1.48 -10.98 14.38
C GLU A 149 0.15 -11.03 13.63
N ALA A 150 -0.19 -9.94 12.93
CA ALA A 150 -1.40 -9.83 12.11
C ALA A 150 -1.33 -10.74 10.87
#